data_AF-A0A8T7EPB4-F1
#
_entry.id   AF-A0A8T7EPB4-F1
#
_cell.length_a   1.000
_cell.length_b   1.000
_cell.length_c   1.000
_cell.angle_alpha   90.00
_cell.angle_beta   90.00
_cell.angle_gamma   90.00
#
_symmetry.space_group_name_H-M   'P 1'
#
loop_
_entity.id
_entity.type
_entity.pdbx_description
1 polymer ?
#
loop_
_entity_poly.entity_id
_entity_poly.type
_entity_poly.pdbx_seq_one_letter_code
_entity_poly.pdbx_strand_id
1 'polypeptide(L)' 'MSEIDVQVGQVLQPNQRVGGCGNTGNSEATHLHLEIRAWNNPNETSTGRMIANRMDPVVLFRR' A
#
# COMPACT_ATOMS: atom_id res chain seq x y z
N MET A 1 -0.78 12.99 1.56
CA MET A 1 0.41 12.67 2.37
C MET A 1 1.19 13.96 2.62
N SER A 2 1.54 14.33 3.85
CA SER A 2 2.25 15.60 4.13
C SER A 2 3.77 15.45 4.30
N GLU A 3 4.24 14.23 4.58
CA GLU A 3 5.63 13.90 4.89
C GLU A 3 5.94 12.49 4.38
N ILE A 4 7.17 12.25 3.94
CA ILE A 4 7.69 10.94 3.50
C ILE A 4 8.96 10.64 4.30
N ASP A 5 8.94 9.61 5.14
CA ASP A 5 10.05 9.26 6.05
C ASP A 5 10.94 8.12 5.53
N VAL A 6 10.63 7.61 4.34
CA VAL A 6 11.23 6.40 3.78
C VAL A 6 11.76 6.65 2.39
N GLN A 7 12.65 5.76 1.93
CA GLN A 7 13.22 5.80 0.59
C GLN A 7 13.07 4.48 -0.15
N VAL A 8 13.17 4.52 -1.49
CA VAL A 8 13.11 3.33 -2.34
C VAL A 8 14.20 2.34 -1.95
N GLY A 9 13.84 1.06 -1.82
CA GLY A 9 14.75 -0.02 -1.43
C GLY A 9 14.93 -0.21 0.08
N GLN A 10 14.32 0.64 0.91
CA GLN A 10 14.35 0.48 2.36
C GLN A 10 13.52 -0.74 2.80
N VAL A 11 14.12 -1.62 3.61
CA VAL A 11 13.41 -2.73 4.28
C VAL A 11 12.70 -2.16 5.51
N LEU A 12 11.40 -2.44 5.65
CA LEU A 12 10.56 -1.94 6.74
C LEU A 12 10.23 -3.04 7.75
N GLN A 13 10.05 -2.65 9.01
CA GLN A 13 9.53 -3.50 10.07
C GLN A 13 8.02 -3.26 10.27
N PRO A 14 7.26 -4.24 10.79
CA PRO A 14 5.88 -4.01 11.21
C PRO A 14 5.76 -2.80 12.13
N ASN A 15 4.73 -1.98 11.91
CA ASN A 15 4.45 -0.73 12.65
C ASN A 15 5.50 0.39 12.51
N GLN A 16 6.48 0.27 11.61
CA GLN A 16 7.40 1.36 11.32
C GLN A 16 6.66 2.54 10.68
N ARG A 17 6.87 3.76 11.19
CA ARG A 17 6.32 4.98 10.57
C ARG A 17 6.95 5.19 9.19
N VAL A 18 6.10 5.49 8.20
CA VAL A 18 6.52 5.72 6.81
C VAL A 18 6.23 7.14 6.30
N GLY A 19 5.49 7.94 7.07
CA GLY A 19 5.17 9.33 6.76
C GLY A 19 3.95 9.85 7.51
N GLY A 20 3.49 11.04 7.11
CA GLY A 20 2.37 11.77 7.71
C GLY A 20 1.15 11.87 6.79
N CYS A 21 -0.05 11.76 7.36
CA CYS A 21 -1.30 12.02 6.62
C CYS A 21 -1.38 13.49 6.21
N GLY A 22 -1.96 13.75 5.04
CA GLY A 22 -2.11 15.11 4.52
C GLY A 22 -3.01 15.12 3.29
N ASN A 23 -3.35 16.29 2.80
CA ASN A 23 -4.31 16.52 1.70
C ASN A 23 -3.64 16.95 0.38
N THR A 24 -2.35 16.63 0.19
CA THR A 24 -1.64 16.89 -1.07
C THR A 24 -2.33 16.23 -2.27
N GLY A 25 -2.39 16.92 -3.41
CA GLY A 25 -3.05 16.42 -4.62
C GLY A 25 -4.47 16.98 -4.77
N ASN A 26 -5.36 16.23 -5.43
CA ASN A 26 -6.77 16.59 -5.54
C ASN A 26 -7.57 15.89 -4.43
N SER A 27 -7.70 16.55 -3.29
CA SER A 27 -8.40 16.01 -2.12
C SER A 27 -9.14 17.11 -1.39
N GLU A 28 -10.39 16.83 -0.98
CA GLU A 28 -11.26 17.82 -0.33
C GLU A 28 -10.96 18.00 1.17
N ALA A 29 -10.35 16.98 1.81
CA ALA A 29 -9.98 16.99 3.22
C ALA A 29 -8.76 16.09 3.49
N THR A 30 -8.16 16.23 4.68
CA THR A 30 -7.05 15.39 5.13
C THR A 30 -7.52 13.96 5.39
N HIS A 31 -6.99 13.01 4.62
CA HIS A 31 -7.25 11.58 4.79
C HIS A 31 -6.05 10.75 4.27
N LEU A 32 -6.11 9.44 4.47
CA LEU A 32 -5.15 8.48 3.93
C LEU A 32 -5.83 7.62 2.86
N HIS A 33 -5.33 7.69 1.62
CA HIS A 33 -5.69 6.75 0.57
C HIS A 33 -4.79 5.51 0.68
N LEU A 34 -5.33 4.43 1.24
CA LEU A 34 -4.60 3.17 1.42
C LEU A 34 -5.04 2.15 0.36
N GLU A 35 -4.07 1.67 -0.42
CA GLU A 35 -4.27 0.57 -1.37
C GLU A 35 -3.34 -0.58 -1.05
N ILE A 36 -3.88 -1.80 -1.06
CA ILE A 36 -3.09 -3.03 -0.96
C ILE A 36 -3.16 -3.72 -2.32
N ARG A 37 -2.00 -4.01 -2.90
CA ARG A 37 -1.86 -4.65 -4.22
C ARG A 37 -1.06 -5.93 -4.08
N ALA A 38 -1.64 -7.06 -4.50
CA ALA A 38 -0.99 -8.37 -4.39
C ALA A 38 -0.86 -9.01 -5.79
N TRP A 39 0.38 -9.20 -6.22
CA TRP A 39 0.74 -9.89 -7.47
C TRP A 39 1.65 -11.08 -7.19
N ASN A 40 1.66 -12.04 -8.10
CA ASN A 40 2.63 -13.15 -8.11
C ASN A 40 3.83 -12.89 -9.04
N ASN A 41 3.76 -11.84 -9.85
CA ASN A 41 4.78 -11.44 -10.81
C ASN A 41 5.31 -10.05 -10.42
N PRO A 42 6.61 -9.88 -10.16
CA PRO A 42 7.20 -8.59 -9.79
C PRO A 42 7.13 -7.53 -10.90
N ASN A 43 6.89 -7.94 -12.14
CA ASN A 43 6.79 -7.02 -13.30
C ASN A 43 5.34 -6.71 -13.71
N GLU A 44 4.34 -7.21 -12.98
CA GLU A 44 2.94 -6.90 -13.27
C GLU A 44 2.60 -5.47 -12.83
N THR A 45 2.00 -4.71 -13.74
CA THR A 45 1.62 -3.30 -13.52
C THR A 45 0.12 -3.07 -13.72
N SER A 46 -0.59 -4.05 -14.28
CA SER A 46 -2.02 -3.97 -14.53
C SER A 46 -2.82 -4.24 -13.26
N THR A 47 -3.65 -3.27 -12.87
CA THR A 47 -4.59 -3.41 -11.76
C THR A 47 -5.68 -4.44 -12.04
N GLY A 48 -6.11 -4.58 -13.31
CA GLY A 48 -7.11 -5.56 -13.73
C GLY A 48 -6.64 -7.01 -13.71
N ARG A 49 -5.33 -7.24 -13.52
CA ARG A 49 -4.72 -8.59 -13.44
C ARG A 49 -4.35 -8.99 -12.02
N MET A 50 -4.82 -8.24 -11.02
CA MET A 50 -4.71 -8.66 -9.62
C MET A 50 -5.36 -10.03 -9.44
N ILE A 51 -4.67 -10.90 -8.72
CA ILE A 51 -5.08 -12.31 -8.60
C ILE A 51 -6.23 -12.41 -7.61
N ALA A 52 -7.36 -12.95 -8.07
CA ALA A 52 -8.47 -13.31 -7.21
C ALA A 52 -8.00 -14.25 -6.07
N ASN A 53 -8.56 -14.08 -4.87
CA ASN A 53 -8.24 -14.85 -3.65
C ASN A 53 -6.90 -14.55 -2.95
N ARG A 54 -6.01 -13.69 -3.48
CA ARG A 54 -4.84 -13.18 -2.72
C ARG A 54 -5.23 -12.14 -1.67
N MET A 55 -6.41 -11.55 -1.83
CA MET A 55 -6.99 -10.55 -0.93
C MET A 55 -8.12 -11.13 -0.07
N ASP A 56 -8.33 -12.46 -0.14
CA ASP A 56 -9.25 -13.14 0.77
C ASP A 56 -8.71 -12.97 2.21
N PRO A 57 -9.49 -12.43 3.16
CA PRO A 57 -9.07 -12.27 4.54
C PRO A 57 -8.51 -13.57 5.16
N VAL A 58 -9.07 -14.73 4.79
CA VAL A 58 -8.61 -16.04 5.25
C VAL A 58 -7.21 -16.35 4.72
N VAL A 59 -6.86 -15.86 3.53
CA VAL A 59 -5.52 -16.02 2.93
C VAL A 59 -4.56 -14.95 3.45
N LEU A 60 -5.00 -13.70 3.57
CA LEU A 60 -4.20 -12.56 4.07
C LEU A 60 -3.80 -12.72 5.54
N PHE A 61 -4.69 -13.28 6.36
CA PHE A 61 -4.47 -13.44 7.80
C PHE A 61 -4.18 -14.89 8.20
N ARG A 62 -3.93 -15.80 7.24
CA ARG A 62 -3.49 -17.16 7.53
C ARG A 62 -2.11 -17.10 8.16
N ARG A 63 -2.04 -17.39 9.47
CA ARG A 63 -0.81 -17.55 10.23
C ARG A 63 -0.20 -18.94 9.98
#